data_AF-A0A967GDP1-F1
#
_entry.id   AF-A0A967GDP1-F1
#
_cell.length_a   1.000
_cell.length_b   1.000
_cell.length_c   1.000
_cell.angle_alpha   90.00
_cell.angle_beta   90.00
_cell.angle_gamma   90.00
#
_symmetry.space_group_name_H-M   'P 1'
#
loop_
_entity.id
_entity.type
_entity.pdbx_description
1 polymer ?
#
loop_
_entity_poly.entity_id
_entity_poly.type
_entity_poly.pdbx_seq_one_letter_code
_entity_poly.pdbx_strand_id
1 'polypeptide(L)'
;ELLAACRDYPGVHNARRITFEYVMLKGVNDSDADARELVRLLDGIPAKVNLIPFNPWPGAPFECSTPERIEAFADILAANHLSA
;
A
#
# COMPACT_ATOMS: atom_id res chain seq x y z
N GLU A 1 -1.83 11.96 12.41
CA GLU A 1 -2.01 13.26 11.72
C GLU A 1 -2.32 13.08 10.23
N LEU A 2 -1.42 12.49 9.42
CA LEU A 2 -1.65 12.28 7.98
C LEU A 2 -2.96 11.56 7.64
N LEU A 3 -3.19 10.36 8.21
CA LEU A 3 -4.40 9.58 7.92
C LEU A 3 -5.69 10.29 8.37
N ALA A 4 -5.61 11.12 9.40
CA ALA A 4 -6.76 11.94 9.82
C ALA A 4 -7.06 13.01 8.77
N ALA A 5 -6.02 13.72 8.28
CA ALA A 5 -6.18 14.67 7.18
C ALA A 5 -6.70 14.01 5.89
N CYS A 6 -6.31 12.77 5.59
CA CYS A 6 -6.85 12.01 4.47
C CYS A 6 -8.35 11.68 4.65
N ARG A 7 -8.80 11.35 5.87
CA ARG A 7 -10.22 11.13 6.17
C ARG A 7 -11.03 12.42 6.01
N ASP A 8 -10.47 13.54 6.44
CA ASP A 8 -11.14 14.83 6.43
C ASP A 8 -10.99 15.58 5.09
N TYR A 9 -10.29 15.00 4.11
CA TYR A 9 -10.00 15.69 2.85
C TYR A 9 -11.30 15.98 2.07
N PRO A 10 -11.60 17.26 1.77
CA PRO A 10 -12.86 17.62 1.12
C PRO A 10 -13.02 16.97 -0.25
N GLY A 11 -14.15 16.30 -0.45
CA GLY A 11 -14.50 15.70 -1.72
C GLY A 11 -13.88 14.34 -1.99
N VAL A 12 -13.25 13.68 -1.00
CA VAL A 12 -13.00 12.23 -1.09
C VAL A 12 -14.31 11.48 -1.02
N HIS A 13 -14.51 10.56 -1.96
CA HIS A 13 -15.66 9.66 -2.02
C HIS A 13 -15.30 8.45 -2.88
N ASN A 14 -16.19 7.47 -3.00
CA ASN A 14 -15.88 6.22 -3.71
C ASN A 14 -15.44 6.41 -5.18
N ALA A 15 -15.86 7.50 -5.85
CA ALA A 15 -15.45 7.85 -7.21
C ALA A 15 -14.20 8.76 -7.29
N ARG A 16 -13.81 9.39 -6.18
CA ARG A 16 -12.58 10.21 -6.05
C ARG A 16 -11.80 9.74 -4.83
N ARG A 17 -11.01 8.70 -5.04
CA ARG A 17 -10.20 8.04 -4.01
C ARG A 17 -8.83 8.69 -3.89
N ILE A 18 -8.23 8.62 -2.70
CA ILE A 18 -6.83 8.97 -2.49
C ILE A 18 -5.96 7.79 -2.94
N THR A 19 -4.94 8.04 -3.76
CA THR A 19 -3.95 7.03 -4.12
C THR A 19 -2.79 7.05 -3.12
N PHE A 20 -2.54 5.92 -2.47
CA PHE A 20 -1.39 5.70 -1.60
C PHE A 20 -0.32 4.95 -2.38
N GLU A 21 0.87 5.51 -2.48
CA GLU A 21 2.03 4.84 -3.06
C GLU A 21 2.73 4.02 -1.98
N TYR A 22 2.98 2.74 -2.26
CA TYR A 22 3.60 1.81 -1.33
C TYR A 22 4.77 1.10 -2.01
N VAL A 23 5.99 1.46 -1.62
CA VAL A 23 7.21 0.86 -2.17
C VAL A 23 7.46 -0.51 -1.52
N MET A 24 7.70 -1.53 -2.35
CA MET A 24 7.84 -2.92 -1.92
C MET A 24 9.30 -3.26 -1.59
N LEU A 25 9.66 -3.20 -0.31
CA LEU A 25 11.00 -3.45 0.20
C LEU A 25 11.08 -4.81 0.88
N LYS A 26 11.90 -5.69 0.32
CA LYS A 26 12.02 -7.09 0.74
C LYS A 26 12.44 -7.21 2.21
N GLY A 27 11.64 -7.92 3.00
CA GLY A 27 11.90 -8.18 4.42
C GLY A 27 11.77 -6.96 5.33
N VAL A 28 11.32 -5.81 4.81
CA VAL A 28 11.16 -4.56 5.57
C VAL A 28 9.69 -4.23 5.76
N ASN A 29 8.89 -4.31 4.69
CA ASN A 29 7.49 -3.89 4.71
C ASN A 29 6.59 -4.72 3.76
N ASP A 30 7.04 -5.91 3.36
CA ASP A 30 6.39 -6.74 2.34
C ASP A 30 5.73 -8.00 2.91
N SER A 31 5.56 -8.09 4.23
CA SER A 31 4.94 -9.25 4.86
C SER A 31 3.42 -9.23 4.76
N ASP A 32 2.77 -10.39 4.92
CA ASP A 32 1.30 -10.44 4.99
C ASP A 32 0.74 -9.66 6.20
N ALA A 33 1.53 -9.49 7.27
CA ALA A 33 1.13 -8.70 8.43
C ALA A 33 1.08 -7.20 8.07
N ASP A 34 2.07 -6.73 7.31
CA ASP A 34 2.12 -5.35 6.81
C ASP A 34 0.93 -5.06 5.88
N ALA A 35 0.57 -5.99 5.00
CA ALA A 35 -0.60 -5.88 4.14
C ALA A 35 -1.91 -5.74 4.94
N ARG A 36 -2.10 -6.57 5.97
CA ARG A 36 -3.29 -6.52 6.83
C ARG A 36 -3.32 -5.25 7.68
N GLU A 37 -2.16 -4.78 8.14
CA GLU A 37 -2.08 -3.51 8.85
C GLU A 37 -2.41 -2.34 7.92
N LEU A 38 -1.95 -2.36 6.66
CA LEU A 38 -2.28 -1.33 5.68
C LEU A 38 -3.79 -1.26 5.44
N VAL A 39 -4.46 -2.42 5.29
CA VAL A 39 -5.93 -2.49 5.23
C VAL A 39 -6.57 -1.80 6.43
N ARG A 40 -6.12 -2.14 7.64
CA ARG A 40 -6.66 -1.58 8.89
C ARG A 40 -6.44 -0.06 8.98
N LEU A 41 -5.30 0.44 8.53
CA LEU A 41 -4.98 1.88 8.58
C LEU A 41 -5.84 2.69 7.61
N LEU A 42 -6.11 2.13 6.43
CA LEU A 42 -6.89 2.77 5.37
C LEU A 42 -8.39 2.56 5.51
N ASP A 43 -8.84 1.81 6.51
CA ASP A 43 -10.27 1.64 6.79
C ASP A 43 -10.97 2.99 7.00
N GLY A 44 -12.14 3.12 6.37
CA GLY A 44 -12.92 4.36 6.31
C GLY A 44 -12.35 5.46 5.40
N ILE A 45 -11.23 5.23 4.70
CA ILE A 45 -10.69 6.16 3.69
C ILE A 45 -10.98 5.59 2.31
N PRO A 46 -11.74 6.29 1.44
CA PRO A 46 -11.84 5.90 0.04
C PRO A 46 -10.46 5.97 -0.62
N ALA A 47 -9.82 4.81 -0.75
CA ALA A 47 -8.41 4.69 -1.11
C ALA A 47 -8.18 3.74 -2.27
N LYS A 48 -7.09 3.98 -2.98
CA LYS A 48 -6.42 3.05 -3.89
C LYS A 48 -4.98 2.92 -3.42
N VAL A 49 -4.42 1.73 -3.45
CA VAL A 49 -2.99 1.52 -3.20
C VAL A 49 -2.32 1.31 -4.56
N ASN A 50 -1.08 1.79 -4.71
CA ASN A 50 -0.23 1.52 -5.85
C ASN A 50 1.05 0.87 -5.31
N LEU A 51 1.20 -0.44 -5.53
CA LEU A 51 2.41 -1.16 -5.13
C LEU A 51 3.51 -0.88 -6.15
N ILE A 52 4.59 -0.26 -5.70
CA ILE A 52 5.72 0.15 -6.55
C ILE A 52 6.89 -0.79 -6.26
N PRO A 53 7.31 -1.63 -7.22
CA PRO A 53 8.53 -2.40 -7.10
C PRO A 53 9.73 -1.47 -6.87
N PHE A 54 10.57 -1.79 -5.90
CA PHE A 54 11.75 -0.98 -5.61
C PHE A 54 12.81 -1.11 -6.72
N ASN A 55 13.31 0.02 -7.20
CA ASN A 55 14.39 0.06 -8.19
C ASN A 55 15.73 0.32 -7.47
N PRO A 56 16.59 -0.71 -7.28
CA PRO A 56 17.85 -0.54 -6.56
C PRO A 56 18.87 0.27 -7.36
N TRP A 57 19.75 0.97 -6.64
CA TRP A 57 20.94 1.64 -7.17
C TRP A 57 22.20 1.11 -6.49
N PRO A 58 23.41 1.33 -7.05
CA PRO A 58 24.65 0.88 -6.42
C PRO A 58 24.80 1.41 -4.99
N GLY A 59 24.93 0.50 -4.02
CA GLY A 59 25.01 0.83 -2.59
C GLY A 59 23.66 1.04 -1.89
N ALA A 60 22.53 0.78 -2.55
CA ALA A 60 21.22 0.80 -1.91
C ALA A 60 21.17 -0.22 -0.74
N PRO A 61 20.67 0.16 0.44
CA PRO A 61 20.59 -0.73 1.60
C PRO A 61 19.35 -1.66 1.56
N PHE A 62 18.56 -1.60 0.50
CA PHE A 62 17.30 -2.34 0.36
C PHE A 62 17.26 -3.16 -0.92
N GLU A 63 16.45 -4.21 -0.89
CA GLU A 63 16.18 -5.09 -2.03
C GLU A 63 14.70 -4.97 -2.46
N CYS A 64 14.45 -5.20 -3.75
CA CYS A 64 13.09 -5.32 -4.25
C CYS A 64 12.44 -6.62 -3.78
N SER A 65 11.17 -6.54 -3.40
CA SER A 65 10.35 -7.72 -3.11
C SER A 65 10.22 -8.60 -4.36
N THR A 66 10.09 -9.92 -4.19
CA THR A 66 9.90 -10.81 -5.34
C THR A 66 8.52 -10.61 -5.97
N PRO A 67 8.33 -10.92 -7.28
CA PRO A 67 7.03 -10.80 -7.92
C PRO A 67 5.92 -11.55 -7.18
N GLU A 68 6.19 -12.76 -6.69
CA GLU A 68 5.22 -13.59 -5.95
C GLU A 68 4.84 -12.95 -4.62
N ARG A 69 5.79 -12.26 -3.98
CA ARG A 69 5.55 -11.54 -2.72
C ARG A 69 4.70 -10.30 -2.94
N ILE A 70 4.93 -9.58 -4.04
CA ILE A 70 4.13 -8.42 -4.44
C ILE A 70 2.70 -8.86 -4.79
N GLU A 71 2.55 -9.95 -5.54
CA GLU A 71 1.25 -10.52 -5.92
C GLU A 71 0.46 -10.94 -4.67
N ALA A 72 1.07 -11.71 -3.77
CA ALA A 72 0.39 -12.13 -2.55
C ALA A 72 0.07 -10.96 -1.60
N PHE A 73 0.85 -9.86 -1.62
CA PHE A 73 0.51 -8.63 -0.92
C PHE A 73 -0.73 -7.96 -1.56
N ALA A 74 -0.75 -7.84 -2.89
CA ALA A 74 -1.87 -7.29 -3.64
C ALA A 74 -3.17 -8.08 -3.42
N ASP A 75 -3.09 -9.42 -3.38
CA ASP A 75 -4.24 -10.29 -3.12
C ASP A 75 -4.89 -10.01 -1.76
N ILE A 76 -4.08 -9.78 -0.72
CA ILE A 76 -4.58 -9.43 0.61
C ILE A 76 -5.30 -8.06 0.58
N LEU A 77 -4.76 -7.08 -0.14
CA LEU A 77 -5.40 -5.77 -0.28
C LEU A 77 -6.74 -5.90 -1.05
N ALA A 78 -6.73 -6.63 -2.16
CA ALA A 78 -7.90 -6.83 -3.01
C ALA A 78 -9.03 -7.58 -2.28
N ALA A 79 -8.69 -8.59 -1.48
CA ALA A 79 -9.64 -9.32 -0.63
C ALA A 79 -10.37 -8.43 0.38
N ASN A 80 -9.81 -7.25 0.70
CA ASN A 80 -10.38 -6.26 1.62
C ASN A 80 -10.90 -5.00 0.89
N HIS A 81 -11.22 -5.13 -0.41
CA HIS A 81 -11.78 -4.06 -1.25
C HIS A 81 -10.86 -2.85 -1.48
N LEU A 82 -9.57 -2.96 -1.15
CA LEU A 82 -8.58 -1.99 -1.59
C LEU A 82 -8.08 -2.40 -2.98
N SER A 83 -8.37 -1.57 -3.97
CA SER A 83 -7.74 -1.74 -5.29
C SER A 83 -6.25 -1.48 -5.14
N ALA A 84 -5.43 -2.46 -5.50
CA ALA A 84 -3.97 -2.41 -5.55
C ALA A 84 -3.48 -2.58 -6.99
#